data_AF-A0A9W5RBT6-F1
#
_entry.id   AF-A0A9W5RBT6-F1
#
_cell.length_a   1.000
_cell.length_b   1.000
_cell.length_c   1.000
_cell.angle_alpha   90.00
_cell.angle_beta   90.00
_cell.angle_gamma   90.00
#
_symmetry.space_group_name_H-M   'P 1'
#
loop_
_entity.id
_entity.type
_entity.pdbx_description
1 polymer ?
#
loop_
_entity_poly.entity_id
_entity_poly.type
_entity_poly.pdbx_seq_one_letter_code
_entity_poly.pdbx_strand_id
1 'polypeptide(L)' 'MHEELLRRVIRTKVKVGMHILEELPNPIQQSAKQILNILQEELAAYPKERDHHEVNLKNIIIE' A
#
# COMPACT_ATOMS: atom_id res chain seq x y z
N MET A 1 6.70 -6.72 10.46
CA MET A 1 5.56 -6.27 11.30
C MET A 1 5.26 -4.78 11.12
N HIS A 2 6.27 -3.89 11.12
CA HIS A 2 6.07 -2.45 10.90
C HIS A 2 5.53 -2.08 9.50
N GLU A 3 5.99 -2.74 8.43
CA GLU A 3 5.52 -2.42 7.07
C GLU A 3 4.08 -2.83 6.80
N GLU A 4 3.64 -3.99 7.32
CA GLU A 4 2.23 -4.41 7.24
C GLU A 4 1.32 -3.45 8.03
N LEU A 5 1.78 -2.97 9.20
CA LEU A 5 1.07 -1.96 9.97
C LEU A 5 0.98 -0.64 9.19
N LEU A 6 2.09 -0.18 8.60
CA LEU A 6 2.13 1.03 7.78
C LEU A 6 1.20 0.92 6.57
N ARG A 7 1.20 -0.23 5.87
CA ARG A 7 0.31 -0.52 4.74
C ARG A 7 -1.16 -0.49 5.17
N ARG A 8 -1.50 -1.04 6.34
CA ARG A 8 -2.85 -0.99 6.90
C ARG A 8 -3.27 0.44 7.24
N VAL A 9 -2.37 1.24 7.80
CA VAL A 9 -2.61 2.67 8.08
C VAL A 9 -2.84 3.44 6.79
N ILE A 10 -2.02 3.26 5.76
CA ILE A 10 -2.17 3.96 4.48
C ILE A 10 -3.50 3.56 3.80
N ARG A 11 -3.82 2.27 3.71
CA ARG A 11 -5.12 1.80 3.17
C ARG A 11 -6.31 2.41 3.91
N THR A 12 -6.21 2.52 5.23
CA THR A 12 -7.27 3.11 6.06
C THR A 12 -7.42 4.61 5.75
N LYS A 13 -6.31 5.36 5.64
CA LYS A 13 -6.34 6.78 5.29
C LYS A 13 -6.91 7.03 3.90
N VAL A 14 -6.56 6.20 2.92
CA VAL A 14 -7.14 6.26 1.57
C VAL A 14 -8.65 6.02 1.60
N LYS A 15 -9.13 5.04 2.36
CA LYS A 15 -10.57 4.75 2.50
C LYS A 15 -11.34 5.90 3.14
N VAL A 16 -10.77 6.51 4.19
CA VAL A 16 -11.35 7.70 4.83
C VAL A 16 -11.35 8.89 3.86
N GLY A 17 -10.27 9.10 3.12
CA GLY A 17 -10.19 10.12 2.08
C GLY A 17 -11.28 9.95 1.03
N MET A 18 -11.51 8.72 0.55
CA MET A 18 -12.60 8.40 -0.39
C MET A 18 -13.97 8.84 0.12
N HIS A 19 -14.25 8.62 1.41
CA HIS A 19 -15.52 9.02 2.02
C HIS A 19 -15.68 10.54 2.08
N ILE A 20 -14.61 11.27 2.45
CA ILE A 20 -14.63 12.74 2.47
C ILE A 20 -14.84 13.31 1.06
N LEU A 21 -14.29 12.66 0.03
CA LEU A 21 -14.48 13.09 -1.36
C LEU A 21 -15.93 12.91 -1.86
N GLU A 22 -16.73 12.04 -1.23
CA GLU A 22 -18.15 11.91 -1.55
C GLU A 22 -18.97 13.16 -1.18
N GLU A 23 -18.44 13.98 -0.28
CA GLU A 23 -19.05 15.24 0.14
C GLU A 23 -18.66 16.43 -0.76
N LEU A 24 -17.71 16.23 -1.69
CA LEU A 24 -17.21 17.30 -2.56
C LEU A 24 -17.99 17.38 -3.89
N PRO A 25 -18.00 18.55 -4.56
CA PRO A 25 -18.61 18.70 -5.88
C PRO A 25 -18.03 17.73 -6.91
N ASN A 26 -18.89 17.21 -7.79
CA ASN A 26 -18.55 16.24 -8.85
C ASN A 26 -17.20 16.47 -9.56
N PRO A 27 -16.85 17.67 -10.06
CA PRO A 27 -15.57 17.86 -10.76
C PRO A 27 -14.35 17.63 -9.85
N ILE A 28 -14.43 18.00 -8.57
CA ILE A 28 -13.34 17.79 -7.60
C ILE A 28 -13.29 16.31 -7.18
N GLN A 29 -14.45 15.70 -6.99
CA GLN A 29 -14.57 14.29 -6.65
C GLN A 29 -13.95 13.39 -7.73
N GLN A 30 -14.20 13.66 -9.01
CA GLN A 30 -13.67 12.87 -10.12
C GLN A 30 -12.14 12.91 -10.19
N SER A 31 -11.54 14.10 -10.14
CA SER A 31 -10.08 14.25 -10.14
C SER A 31 -9.44 13.60 -8.92
N ALA A 32 -10.05 13.76 -7.74
CA ALA A 32 -9.52 13.16 -6.52
C ALA A 32 -9.67 11.63 -6.48
N LYS A 33 -10.76 11.06 -7.04
CA LYS A 33 -10.93 9.62 -7.22
C LYS A 33 -9.84 9.03 -8.12
N GLN A 34 -9.51 9.70 -9.23
CA GLN A 34 -8.42 9.25 -10.11
C GLN A 34 -7.09 9.17 -9.37
N ILE A 35 -6.73 10.21 -8.60
CA ILE A 35 -5.49 10.24 -7.82
C ILE A 35 -5.48 9.13 -6.75
N LEU A 36 -6.59 8.94 -6.03
CA LEU A 36 -6.68 7.87 -5.03
C LEU A 36 -6.57 6.47 -5.63
N ASN A 37 -7.12 6.24 -6.82
CA ASN A 37 -7.00 4.97 -7.50
C ASN A 37 -5.54 4.65 -7.86
N ILE A 38 -4.79 5.63 -8.39
CA ILE A 38 -3.34 5.48 -8.66
C ILE A 38 -2.60 5.07 -7.38
N LEU A 39 -2.87 5.75 -6.26
CA LEU A 39 -2.25 5.41 -4.97
C LEU A 39 -2.64 4.02 -4.47
N GLN A 40 -3.88 3.58 -4.70
CA GLN A 40 -4.31 2.21 -4.36
C GLN A 40 -3.60 1.16 -5.21
N GLU A 41 -3.46 1.42 -6.51
CA GLU A 41 -2.75 0.55 -7.45
C GLU A 41 -1.28 0.42 -7.06
N GLU A 42 -0.59 1.51 -6.72
CA GLU A 42 0.79 1.47 -6.23
C GLU A 42 0.93 0.66 -4.93
N LEU A 43 -0.02 0.82 -3.99
CA LEU A 43 -0.04 0.06 -2.74
C LEU A 43 -0.38 -1.42 -2.93
N ALA A 44 -1.07 -1.77 -4.02
CA ALA A 44 -1.40 -3.15 -4.38
C ALA A 44 -0.29 -3.82 -5.20
N ALA A 45 0.40 -3.03 -6.04
CA ALA A 45 1.53 -3.45 -6.86
C ALA A 45 2.79 -3.74 -6.04
N TYR A 46 2.85 -3.28 -4.78
CA TYR A 46 3.82 -3.78 -3.81
C TYR A 46 3.33 -5.14 -3.28
N PRO A 47 3.87 -6.28 -3.78
CA PRO A 47 3.62 -7.55 -3.12
C PRO A 47 3.97 -7.40 -1.63
N LYS A 48 3.25 -8.11 -0.75
CA LYS A 48 3.84 -8.46 0.55
C LYS A 48 5.21 -9.00 0.20
N GLU A 49 6.27 -8.30 0.58
CA GLU A 49 7.60 -8.68 0.17
C GLU A 49 7.77 -10.16 0.43
N ARG A 50 8.26 -10.85 -0.61
CA ARG A 50 9.27 -11.89 -0.51
C ARG A 50 9.05 -12.73 0.74
N ASP A 51 8.33 -13.84 0.57
CA ASP A 51 8.44 -14.98 1.47
C ASP A 51 9.87 -14.98 1.99
N HIS A 52 9.96 -14.78 3.30
CA HIS A 52 11.18 -14.66 4.05
C HIS A 52 12.14 -15.73 3.52
N HIS A 53 12.98 -15.38 2.54
CA HIS A 53 14.22 -16.08 2.35
C HIS A 53 14.96 -15.67 3.60
N GLU A 54 14.69 -16.40 4.69
CA GLU A 54 15.74 -16.84 5.59
C GLU A 54 16.90 -17.14 4.66
N VAL A 55 17.79 -16.17 4.51
CA VAL A 55 19.13 -16.43 4.01
C VAL A 55 19.63 -17.41 5.03
N ASN A 56 19.50 -18.69 4.69
CA ASN A 56 19.87 -19.79 5.55
C ASN A 56 21.39 -19.74 5.59
N LEU A 57 21.91 -18.90 6.49
CA LEU A 57 23.33 -18.69 6.77
C LEU A 57 24.01 -19.99 7.24
N LYS A 58 23.27 -21.11 7.31
CA LYS A 58 23.80 -22.45 7.56
C LYS A 58 24.55 -23.06 6.38
N ASN A 59 24.52 -22.45 5.19
CA ASN A 59 25.19 -22.99 3.99
C ASN A 59 26.36 -22.16 3.45
N ILE A 60 26.93 -21.23 4.23
CA ILE A 60 28.25 -20.68 3.87
C ILE A 60 29.30 -21.67 4.38
N ILE A 61 29.58 -22.71 3.59
CA ILE A 61 30.85 -23.43 3.69
C ILE A 61 31.87 -22.51 3.02
N ILE A 62 32.77 -21.95 3.82
CA ILE A 62 34.00 -21.35 3.31
C ILE A 62 34.99 -22.52 3.20
N GLU A 63 35.25 -22.97 1.97
CA GLU A 63 36.41 -23.80 1.62
C GLU A 63 37.63 -22.90 1.36
#